data_AF-A0A3D4AMR3-F1
#
_entry.id   AF-A0A3D4AMR3-F1
#
_cell.length_a   1.000
_cell.length_b   1.000
_cell.length_c   1.000
_cell.angle_alpha   90.00
_cell.angle_beta   90.00
_cell.angle_gamma   90.00
#
_symmetry.space_group_name_H-M   'P 1'
#
loop_
_entity.id
_entity.type
_entity.pdbx_description
1 polymer ?
#
loop_
_entity_poly.entity_id
_entity_poly.type
_entity_poly.pdbx_seq_one_letter_code
_entity_poly.pdbx_strand_id
1 'polypeptide(L)'
;MEKDQLIAEMKKIVGEENVLHSKEALYAYSYDATPGHIYMPDVVVSPGNVQEVSAIMKFANEHKIPVYPRGSGTNLSAGTAPLKGGIVLLMLRFNKILDLDLENLIAEVEVGVVVQDINDYVAPHGLIYPPDPGTVKTASLGGTICENSGGLRGLKYGITKNYVQGLEVVLANGDIIHTGGKNVKDVSGYDMTKLFTGSEGTLGIITKAYLKLVPKPEAQASMIAVFNTLEDAGNAVSDIIAAKIIPATMEILDNASIRTVEDFMHVG
;
A
#
# COMPACT_ATOMS: atom_id res chain seq x y z
N MET A 1 -25.37 -8.86 16.19
CA MET A 1 -26.12 -7.64 15.78
C MET A 1 -26.70 -7.90 14.41
N GLU A 2 -27.90 -7.39 14.12
CA GLU A 2 -28.49 -7.58 12.79
C GLU A 2 -27.83 -6.67 11.73
N LYS A 3 -27.83 -7.14 10.48
CA LYS A 3 -27.17 -6.46 9.35
C LYS A 3 -27.74 -5.07 9.08
N ASP A 4 -29.05 -4.91 9.19
CA ASP A 4 -29.72 -3.63 8.96
C ASP A 4 -29.34 -2.58 10.01
N GLN A 5 -29.11 -3.02 11.25
CA GLN A 5 -28.63 -2.15 12.32
C GLN A 5 -27.18 -1.70 12.07
N LEU A 6 -26.31 -2.60 11.59
CA LEU A 6 -24.95 -2.25 11.17
C LEU A 6 -24.98 -1.17 10.08
N ILE A 7 -25.75 -1.41 9.02
CA ILE A 7 -25.87 -0.50 7.88
C ILE A 7 -26.39 0.86 8.34
N ALA A 8 -27.45 0.90 9.16
CA ALA A 8 -28.00 2.15 9.68
C ALA A 8 -26.98 2.94 10.51
N GLU A 9 -26.15 2.27 11.31
CA GLU A 9 -25.12 2.97 12.09
C GLU A 9 -23.99 3.49 11.21
N MET A 10 -23.51 2.71 10.23
CA MET A 10 -22.48 3.17 9.29
C MET A 10 -22.95 4.42 8.53
N LYS A 11 -24.23 4.46 8.13
CA LYS A 11 -24.83 5.62 7.45
C LYS A 11 -24.84 6.87 8.31
N LYS A 12 -25.03 6.75 9.62
CA LYS A 12 -24.93 7.89 10.54
C LYS A 12 -23.50 8.43 10.65
N ILE A 13 -22.51 7.54 10.61
CA ILE A 13 -21.10 7.91 10.77
C ILE A 13 -20.57 8.58 9.49
N VAL A 14 -20.75 7.94 8.33
CA VAL A 14 -20.10 8.39 7.08
C VAL A 14 -21.05 9.00 6.04
N GLY A 15 -22.36 9.02 6.30
CA GLY A 15 -23.37 9.40 5.31
C GLY A 15 -23.86 8.24 4.45
N GLU A 16 -25.08 8.35 3.93
CA GLU A 16 -25.77 7.32 3.13
C GLU A 16 -24.97 6.93 1.89
N GLU A 17 -24.43 7.92 1.19
CA GLU A 17 -23.72 7.79 -0.08
C GLU A 17 -22.38 7.05 0.05
N ASN A 18 -21.87 6.91 1.28
CA ASN A 18 -20.58 6.30 1.57
C ASN A 18 -20.70 4.87 2.14
N VAL A 19 -21.91 4.28 2.09
CA VAL A 19 -22.20 2.93 2.56
C VAL A 19 -22.75 2.07 1.43
N LEU A 20 -22.01 1.03 1.04
CA LEU A 20 -22.46 0.07 0.04
C LEU A 20 -22.92 -1.22 0.70
N HIS A 21 -24.13 -1.66 0.36
CA HIS A 21 -24.74 -2.86 0.93
C HIS A 21 -25.61 -3.66 -0.06
N SER A 22 -25.62 -3.29 -1.35
CA SER A 22 -26.23 -4.13 -2.39
C SER A 22 -25.40 -5.39 -2.63
N LYS A 23 -26.03 -6.46 -3.09
CA LYS A 23 -25.34 -7.75 -3.31
C LYS A 23 -24.19 -7.60 -4.31
N GLU A 24 -24.40 -6.80 -5.35
CA GLU A 24 -23.44 -6.53 -6.41
C GLU A 24 -22.23 -5.76 -5.87
N ALA A 25 -22.48 -4.72 -5.06
CA ALA A 25 -21.41 -3.94 -4.46
C ALA A 25 -20.61 -4.79 -3.46
N LEU A 26 -21.28 -5.55 -2.58
CA LEU A 26 -20.59 -6.43 -1.63
C LEU A 26 -19.72 -7.48 -2.36
N TYR A 27 -20.18 -8.01 -3.49
CA TYR A 27 -19.41 -8.95 -4.29
C TYR A 27 -18.14 -8.31 -4.88
N ALA A 28 -18.20 -7.06 -5.32
CA ALA A 28 -17.03 -6.34 -5.85
C ALA A 28 -15.89 -6.16 -4.81
N TYR A 29 -16.22 -6.22 -3.52
CA TYR A 29 -15.27 -6.13 -2.40
C TYR A 29 -15.13 -7.43 -1.61
N SER A 30 -15.54 -8.56 -2.20
CA SER A 30 -15.46 -9.89 -1.57
C SER A 30 -14.12 -10.60 -1.77
N TYR A 31 -13.25 -10.06 -2.63
CA TYR A 31 -11.97 -10.65 -3.02
C TYR A 31 -10.93 -9.56 -3.30
N ASP A 32 -9.65 -9.94 -3.28
CA ASP A 32 -8.55 -9.16 -3.85
C ASP A 32 -7.89 -9.93 -5.00
N ALA A 33 -6.68 -9.54 -5.43
CA ALA A 33 -6.02 -10.21 -6.55
C ALA A 33 -5.60 -11.67 -6.23
N THR A 34 -5.80 -12.17 -5.01
CA THR A 34 -5.47 -13.53 -4.60
C THR A 34 -6.50 -14.54 -5.14
N PRO A 35 -6.10 -15.52 -5.96
CA PRO A 35 -7.03 -16.51 -6.50
C PRO A 35 -7.69 -17.36 -5.41
N GLY A 36 -8.96 -17.71 -5.61
CA GLY A 36 -9.68 -18.68 -4.78
C GLY A 36 -10.19 -18.17 -3.43
N HIS A 37 -10.00 -16.89 -3.10
CA HIS A 37 -10.42 -16.31 -1.82
C HIS A 37 -11.55 -15.29 -2.04
N ILE A 38 -12.80 -15.76 -1.96
CA ILE A 38 -14.00 -14.93 -2.14
C ILE A 38 -14.91 -15.10 -0.91
N TYR A 39 -15.11 -14.02 -0.16
CA TYR A 39 -15.92 -13.99 1.05
C TYR A 39 -16.78 -12.73 1.08
N MET A 40 -18.08 -12.84 1.33
CA MET A 40 -18.98 -11.68 1.27
C MET A 40 -18.89 -10.84 2.55
N PRO A 41 -18.67 -9.52 2.46
CA PRO A 41 -18.80 -8.63 3.60
C PRO A 41 -20.26 -8.39 3.97
N ASP A 42 -20.50 -7.87 5.17
CA ASP A 42 -21.81 -7.37 5.58
C ASP A 42 -22.05 -5.97 5.02
N VAL A 43 -21.02 -5.11 5.02
CA VAL A 43 -21.10 -3.74 4.53
C VAL A 43 -19.73 -3.27 4.03
N VAL A 44 -19.72 -2.39 3.03
CA VAL A 44 -18.53 -1.62 2.63
C VAL A 44 -18.74 -0.17 3.00
N VAL A 45 -17.76 0.42 3.68
CA VAL A 45 -17.87 1.77 4.24
C VAL A 45 -16.66 2.60 3.79
N SER A 46 -16.92 3.80 3.27
CA SER A 46 -15.88 4.69 2.74
C SER A 46 -15.79 5.97 3.60
N PRO A 47 -15.02 5.97 4.70
CA PRO A 47 -14.84 7.17 5.53
C PRO A 47 -14.10 8.28 4.78
N GLY A 48 -14.39 9.54 5.09
CA GLY A 48 -13.80 10.72 4.47
C GLY A 48 -12.84 11.50 5.37
N ASN A 49 -12.69 11.11 6.64
CA ASN A 49 -11.75 11.71 7.59
C ASN A 49 -11.41 10.73 8.73
N VAL A 50 -10.37 11.04 9.50
CA VAL A 50 -9.85 10.16 10.58
C VAL A 50 -10.86 9.99 11.72
N GLN A 51 -11.72 10.97 11.98
CA GLN A 51 -12.73 10.90 13.05
C GLN A 51 -13.81 9.87 12.71
N GLU A 52 -14.23 9.77 11.45
CA GLU A 52 -15.12 8.73 10.95
C GLU A 52 -14.50 7.34 11.11
N VAL A 53 -13.22 7.17 10.77
CA VAL A 53 -12.48 5.90 10.98
C VAL A 53 -12.48 5.52 12.46
N SER A 54 -12.14 6.47 13.34
CA SER A 54 -12.18 6.31 14.81
C SER A 54 -13.56 5.85 15.30
N ALA A 55 -14.63 6.50 14.85
CA ALA A 55 -16.00 6.15 15.23
C ALA A 55 -16.38 4.73 14.76
N ILE A 56 -16.02 4.35 13.53
CA ILE A 56 -16.24 3.00 13.00
C ILE A 56 -15.50 1.96 13.85
N MET A 57 -14.21 2.19 14.13
CA MET A 57 -13.40 1.24 14.90
C MET A 57 -13.93 1.07 16.33
N LYS A 58 -14.32 2.17 16.98
CA LYS A 58 -14.94 2.12 18.32
C LYS A 58 -16.22 1.29 18.31
N PHE A 59 -17.14 1.57 17.37
CA PHE A 59 -18.39 0.84 17.24
C PHE A 59 -18.16 -0.65 16.94
N ALA A 60 -17.26 -0.97 16.02
CA ALA A 60 -16.91 -2.33 15.66
C ALA A 60 -16.30 -3.10 16.85
N ASN A 61 -15.46 -2.46 17.65
CA ASN A 61 -14.85 -3.08 18.83
C ASN A 61 -15.86 -3.33 19.97
N GLU A 62 -16.82 -2.42 20.17
CA GLU A 62 -17.93 -2.61 21.12
C GLU A 62 -18.80 -3.81 20.73
N HIS A 63 -19.06 -3.99 19.44
CA HIS A 63 -19.96 -5.02 18.91
C HIS A 63 -19.24 -6.28 18.39
N LYS A 64 -17.92 -6.35 18.52
CA LYS A 64 -17.05 -7.45 18.04
C LYS A 64 -17.22 -7.76 16.55
N ILE A 65 -17.31 -6.71 15.74
CA ILE A 65 -17.44 -6.80 14.29
C ILE A 65 -16.03 -6.78 13.67
N PRO A 66 -15.66 -7.76 12.85
CA PRO A 66 -14.41 -7.72 12.09
C PRO A 66 -14.36 -6.53 11.12
N VAL A 67 -13.20 -5.88 11.03
CA VAL A 67 -12.95 -4.78 10.10
C VAL A 67 -11.75 -5.12 9.23
N TYR A 68 -11.89 -4.92 7.91
CA TYR A 68 -10.86 -5.20 6.93
C TYR A 68 -10.50 -3.89 6.21
N PRO A 69 -9.39 -3.22 6.57
CA PRO A 69 -8.92 -2.05 5.83
C PRO A 69 -8.61 -2.45 4.39
N ARG A 70 -9.07 -1.64 3.45
CA ARG A 70 -8.88 -1.88 2.03
C ARG A 70 -8.52 -0.60 1.29
N GLY A 71 -7.42 -0.65 0.55
CA GLY A 71 -7.08 0.32 -0.48
C GLY A 71 -7.61 -0.13 -1.83
N SER A 72 -6.73 -0.26 -2.83
CA SER A 72 -7.11 -0.66 -4.19
C SER A 72 -7.41 -2.16 -4.37
N GLY A 73 -7.09 -3.01 -3.39
CA GLY A 73 -7.35 -4.45 -3.45
C GLY A 73 -6.44 -5.24 -4.40
N THR A 74 -5.22 -4.75 -4.65
CA THR A 74 -4.24 -5.37 -5.56
C THR A 74 -3.28 -6.35 -4.87
N ASN A 75 -3.45 -6.61 -3.58
CA ASN A 75 -2.59 -7.52 -2.82
C ASN A 75 -2.84 -8.99 -3.21
N LEU A 76 -1.83 -9.83 -2.96
CA LEU A 76 -1.82 -11.27 -3.30
C LEU A 76 -1.76 -12.17 -2.06
N SER A 77 -2.23 -11.64 -0.93
CA SER A 77 -2.17 -12.23 0.42
C SER A 77 -3.55 -12.62 0.99
N ALA A 78 -4.63 -12.35 0.26
CA ALA A 78 -6.02 -12.39 0.73
C ALA A 78 -6.32 -11.48 1.95
N GLY A 79 -5.39 -10.59 2.33
CA GLY A 79 -5.48 -9.76 3.54
C GLY A 79 -6.67 -8.80 3.57
N THR A 80 -7.26 -8.46 2.41
CA THR A 80 -8.45 -7.59 2.35
C THR A 80 -9.75 -8.36 2.09
N ALA A 81 -9.69 -9.70 1.98
CA ALA A 81 -10.86 -10.53 1.79
C ALA A 81 -11.59 -10.75 3.14
N PRO A 82 -12.90 -10.45 3.24
CA PRO A 82 -13.60 -10.42 4.53
C PRO A 82 -14.06 -11.82 4.97
N LEU A 83 -13.10 -12.67 5.36
CA LEU A 83 -13.29 -14.09 5.70
C LEU A 83 -14.46 -14.35 6.67
N LYS A 84 -14.70 -13.42 7.61
CA LYS A 84 -15.74 -13.52 8.64
C LYS A 84 -16.91 -12.55 8.43
N GLY A 85 -17.14 -12.06 7.21
CA GLY A 85 -18.10 -10.99 6.95
C GLY A 85 -17.63 -9.67 7.56
N GLY A 86 -18.53 -8.87 8.12
CA GLY A 86 -18.19 -7.62 8.79
C GLY A 86 -18.01 -6.43 7.84
N ILE A 87 -17.14 -5.50 8.24
CA ILE A 87 -16.94 -4.22 7.56
C ILE A 87 -15.70 -4.29 6.67
N VAL A 88 -15.87 -4.08 5.37
CA VAL A 88 -14.75 -3.65 4.52
C VAL A 88 -14.65 -2.14 4.60
N LEU A 89 -13.49 -1.65 5.07
CA LEU A 89 -13.24 -0.23 5.29
C LEU A 89 -12.40 0.33 4.14
N LEU A 90 -13.05 1.03 3.21
CA LEU A 90 -12.44 1.52 1.99
C LEU A 90 -11.77 2.88 2.22
N MET A 91 -10.44 2.91 2.12
CA MET A 91 -9.63 4.10 2.43
C MET A 91 -9.39 5.03 1.23
N LEU A 92 -10.05 4.81 0.09
CA LEU A 92 -9.76 5.53 -1.17
C LEU A 92 -10.21 7.00 -1.19
N ARG A 93 -11.02 7.46 -0.22
CA ARG A 93 -11.36 8.89 -0.06
C ARG A 93 -10.26 9.72 0.60
N PHE A 94 -9.26 9.07 1.19
CA PHE A 94 -8.05 9.66 1.75
C PHE A 94 -7.02 9.88 0.64
N ASN A 95 -7.35 10.69 -0.37
CA ASN A 95 -6.62 10.78 -1.63
C ASN A 95 -5.90 12.11 -1.86
N LYS A 96 -5.48 12.80 -0.80
CA LYS A 96 -4.76 14.08 -0.89
C LYS A 96 -3.29 13.95 -0.52
N ILE A 97 -2.46 14.66 -1.29
CA ILE A 97 -1.11 15.05 -0.85
C ILE A 97 -1.29 16.36 -0.08
N LEU A 98 -0.98 16.34 1.21
CA LEU A 98 -1.31 17.39 2.16
C LEU A 98 -0.21 18.46 2.24
N ASP A 99 1.05 18.03 2.12
CA ASP A 99 2.21 18.92 2.21
C ASP A 99 3.41 18.33 1.45
N LEU A 100 4.25 19.20 0.90
CA LEU A 100 5.52 18.85 0.25
C LEU A 100 6.62 19.81 0.74
N ASP A 101 7.44 19.29 1.64
CA ASP A 101 8.58 19.99 2.21
C ASP A 101 9.83 19.71 1.36
N LEU A 102 10.14 20.64 0.46
CA LEU A 102 11.28 20.54 -0.45
C LEU A 102 12.63 20.74 0.24
N GLU A 103 12.66 21.38 1.41
CA GLU A 103 13.91 21.59 2.16
C GLU A 103 14.31 20.32 2.88
N ASN A 104 13.34 19.60 3.45
CA ASN A 104 13.56 18.36 4.18
C ASN A 104 13.36 17.08 3.34
N LEU A 105 12.89 17.22 2.10
CA LEU A 105 12.57 16.11 1.19
C LEU A 105 11.51 15.17 1.78
N ILE A 106 10.41 15.74 2.28
CA ILE A 106 9.31 15.01 2.91
C ILE A 106 7.98 15.34 2.24
N ALA A 107 7.16 14.32 2.01
CA ALA A 107 5.75 14.49 1.64
C ALA A 107 4.84 14.01 2.79
N GLU A 108 3.82 14.78 3.11
CA GLU A 108 2.71 14.35 3.98
C GLU A 108 1.54 13.93 3.08
N VAL A 109 1.12 12.67 3.18
CA VAL A 109 0.22 12.05 2.20
C VAL A 109 -0.85 11.22 2.88
N GLU A 110 -2.09 11.38 2.45
CA GLU A 110 -3.18 10.50 2.84
C GLU A 110 -3.05 9.10 2.20
N VAL A 111 -3.45 8.04 2.91
CA VAL A 111 -3.13 6.66 2.52
C VAL A 111 -3.83 6.14 1.26
N GLY A 112 -4.90 6.78 0.82
CA GLY A 112 -5.65 6.40 -0.37
C GLY A 112 -5.01 6.87 -1.68
N VAL A 113 -4.00 7.74 -1.63
CA VAL A 113 -3.28 8.22 -2.83
C VAL A 113 -2.57 7.06 -3.54
N VAL A 114 -2.69 6.99 -4.87
CA VAL A 114 -1.98 5.99 -5.68
C VAL A 114 -0.48 6.32 -5.73
N VAL A 115 0.38 5.30 -5.64
CA VAL A 115 1.84 5.52 -5.58
C VAL A 115 2.39 6.26 -6.81
N GLN A 116 1.84 5.99 -8.01
CA GLN A 116 2.20 6.73 -9.21
C GLN A 116 1.84 8.22 -9.10
N ASP A 117 0.68 8.56 -8.54
CA ASP A 117 0.25 9.96 -8.39
C ASP A 117 1.19 10.74 -7.46
N ILE A 118 1.75 10.08 -6.42
CA ILE A 118 2.80 10.67 -5.57
C ILE A 118 4.04 10.97 -6.41
N ASN A 119 4.50 10.01 -7.21
CA ASN A 119 5.68 10.20 -8.06
C ASN A 119 5.47 11.30 -9.11
N ASP A 120 4.29 11.35 -9.74
CA ASP A 120 3.95 12.37 -10.72
C ASP A 120 3.88 13.76 -10.08
N TYR A 121 3.40 13.86 -8.84
CA TYR A 121 3.35 15.11 -8.08
C TYR A 121 4.74 15.65 -7.71
N VAL A 122 5.68 14.78 -7.31
CA VAL A 122 7.02 15.21 -6.88
C VAL A 122 8.03 15.33 -8.03
N ALA A 123 7.75 14.71 -9.18
CA ALA A 123 8.64 14.70 -10.34
C ALA A 123 9.04 16.09 -10.87
N PRO A 124 8.15 17.10 -10.96
CA PRO A 124 8.51 18.46 -11.37
C PRO A 124 9.55 19.13 -10.46
N HIS A 125 9.66 18.66 -9.21
CA HIS A 125 10.63 19.15 -8.23
C HIS A 125 11.96 18.38 -8.27
N GLY A 126 12.15 17.47 -9.23
CA GLY A 126 13.37 16.67 -9.35
C GLY A 126 13.48 15.58 -8.27
N LEU A 127 12.35 15.15 -7.70
CA LEU A 127 12.29 14.15 -6.63
C LEU A 127 11.56 12.89 -7.11
N ILE A 128 11.73 11.80 -6.34
CA ILE A 128 10.98 10.55 -6.49
C ILE A 128 10.62 9.97 -5.10
N TYR A 129 9.54 9.18 -5.05
CA TYR A 129 9.27 8.23 -3.98
C TYR A 129 9.71 6.83 -4.47
N PRO A 130 10.84 6.28 -3.98
CA PRO A 130 11.48 5.13 -4.62
C PRO A 130 10.75 3.79 -4.64
N PRO A 131 9.97 3.39 -3.61
CA PRO A 131 9.23 2.13 -3.65
C PRO A 131 8.36 2.05 -4.91
N ASP A 132 8.53 0.96 -5.67
CA ASP A 132 8.00 0.81 -7.03
C ASP A 132 7.40 -0.59 -7.19
N PRO A 133 6.27 -0.89 -6.48
CA PRO A 133 5.62 -2.19 -6.60
C PRO A 133 5.18 -2.43 -8.05
N GLY A 134 5.06 -3.70 -8.46
CA GLY A 134 4.61 -4.03 -9.83
C GLY A 134 3.24 -3.44 -10.20
N THR A 135 2.46 -3.02 -9.21
CA THR A 135 1.17 -2.34 -9.33
C THR A 135 1.25 -0.83 -9.05
N VAL A 136 2.38 -0.17 -9.22
CA VAL A 136 2.61 1.26 -8.88
C VAL A 136 1.52 2.22 -9.39
N LYS A 137 0.94 1.93 -10.57
CA LYS A 137 -0.14 2.72 -11.20
C LYS A 137 -1.53 2.53 -10.58
N THR A 138 -1.69 1.56 -9.69
CA THR A 138 -2.99 1.21 -9.10
C THR A 138 -2.93 1.04 -7.58
N ALA A 139 -1.79 0.67 -7.01
CA ALA A 139 -1.63 0.48 -5.58
C ALA A 139 -1.78 1.81 -4.82
N SER A 140 -2.69 1.84 -3.85
CA SER A 140 -2.79 2.89 -2.85
C SER A 140 -1.60 2.85 -1.89
N LEU A 141 -1.14 4.00 -1.42
CA LEU A 141 -0.05 4.15 -0.45
C LEU A 141 -0.26 3.29 0.80
N GLY A 142 -1.45 3.32 1.40
CA GLY A 142 -1.79 2.55 2.60
C GLY A 142 -1.59 1.06 2.40
N GLY A 143 -2.02 0.52 1.26
CA GLY A 143 -1.77 -0.87 0.88
C GLY A 143 -0.27 -1.18 0.85
N THR A 144 0.54 -0.31 0.23
CA THR A 144 2.00 -0.52 0.16
C THR A 144 2.70 -0.43 1.51
N ILE A 145 2.15 0.35 2.45
CA ILE A 145 2.67 0.46 3.83
C ILE A 145 2.27 -0.80 4.61
N CYS A 146 1.00 -1.21 4.53
CA CYS A 146 0.49 -2.40 5.20
C CYS A 146 1.20 -3.68 4.75
N GLU A 147 1.54 -3.80 3.47
CA GLU A 147 2.26 -4.94 2.89
C GLU A 147 3.78 -4.75 2.89
N ASN A 148 4.28 -3.59 3.36
CA ASN A 148 5.69 -3.21 3.32
C ASN A 148 6.33 -3.48 1.94
N SER A 149 5.65 -3.07 0.88
CA SER A 149 5.99 -3.43 -0.50
C SER A 149 7.40 -3.01 -0.90
N GLY A 150 8.08 -3.86 -1.68
CA GLY A 150 9.37 -3.53 -2.28
C GLY A 150 9.24 -3.11 -3.73
N GLY A 151 9.21 -4.10 -4.61
CA GLY A 151 9.14 -3.92 -6.05
C GLY A 151 10.50 -3.85 -6.73
N LEU A 152 10.50 -3.46 -8.01
CA LEU A 152 11.64 -3.59 -8.95
C LEU A 152 12.87 -2.76 -8.54
N ARG A 153 12.67 -1.77 -7.68
CA ARG A 153 13.70 -0.85 -7.19
C ARG A 153 14.30 -1.24 -5.84
N GLY A 154 13.82 -2.34 -5.26
CA GLY A 154 14.15 -2.79 -3.91
C GLY A 154 15.64 -3.02 -3.69
N LEU A 155 16.37 -3.47 -4.71
CA LEU A 155 17.81 -3.74 -4.62
C LEU A 155 18.62 -2.49 -4.25
N LYS A 156 18.38 -1.37 -4.93
CA LYS A 156 19.12 -0.13 -4.69
C LYS A 156 18.52 0.72 -3.59
N TYR A 157 17.19 0.77 -3.54
CA TYR A 157 16.49 1.75 -2.73
C TYR A 157 15.90 1.16 -1.45
N GLY A 158 15.79 -0.16 -1.32
CA GLY A 158 15.04 -0.79 -0.24
C GLY A 158 13.52 -0.74 -0.49
N ILE A 159 12.74 -0.97 0.56
CA ILE A 159 11.29 -1.20 0.48
C ILE A 159 10.51 -0.10 1.21
N THR A 160 9.18 -0.13 1.20
CA THR A 160 8.32 0.92 1.78
C THR A 160 8.74 1.35 3.19
N LYS A 161 9.06 0.42 4.10
CA LYS A 161 9.52 0.79 5.46
C LYS A 161 10.74 1.69 5.48
N ASN A 162 11.61 1.68 4.47
CA ASN A 162 12.77 2.56 4.41
C ASN A 162 12.40 4.02 4.12
N TYR A 163 11.19 4.26 3.63
CA TYR A 163 10.71 5.58 3.21
C TYR A 163 9.55 6.12 4.06
N VAL A 164 8.92 5.30 4.89
CA VAL A 164 7.94 5.78 5.89
C VAL A 164 8.68 6.32 7.12
N GLN A 165 8.55 7.63 7.38
CA GLN A 165 9.12 8.30 8.54
C GLN A 165 8.12 8.50 9.69
N GLY A 166 6.83 8.47 9.40
CA GLY A 166 5.80 8.56 10.42
C GLY A 166 4.42 8.21 9.89
N LEU A 167 3.50 7.93 10.79
CA LEU A 167 2.13 7.49 10.49
C LEU A 167 1.12 8.11 11.45
N GLU A 168 -0.08 8.39 10.94
CA GLU A 168 -1.30 8.53 11.74
C GLU A 168 -2.08 7.21 11.66
N VAL A 169 -2.42 6.65 12.82
CA VAL A 169 -3.05 5.33 12.94
C VAL A 169 -4.24 5.41 13.89
N VAL A 170 -5.36 4.82 13.48
CA VAL A 170 -6.52 4.57 14.33
C VAL A 170 -6.44 3.16 14.88
N LEU A 171 -6.40 3.02 16.20
CA LEU A 171 -6.36 1.75 16.89
C LEU A 171 -7.74 1.07 16.95
N ALA A 172 -7.77 -0.21 17.33
CA ALA A 172 -9.01 -0.98 17.43
C ALA A 172 -10.03 -0.37 18.41
N ASN A 173 -9.59 0.35 19.44
CA ASN A 173 -10.48 1.04 20.39
C ASN A 173 -10.99 2.41 19.87
N GLY A 174 -10.53 2.85 18.70
CA GLY A 174 -10.83 4.16 18.12
C GLY A 174 -9.81 5.25 18.43
N ASP A 175 -8.82 5.01 19.31
CA ASP A 175 -7.82 6.03 19.62
C ASP A 175 -6.97 6.35 18.38
N ILE A 176 -6.73 7.64 18.16
CA ILE A 176 -5.85 8.13 17.10
C ILE A 176 -4.47 8.34 17.71
N ILE A 177 -3.46 7.70 17.13
CA ILE A 177 -2.06 7.87 17.53
C ILE A 177 -1.23 8.36 16.36
N HIS A 178 -0.13 9.04 16.69
CA HIS A 178 0.89 9.45 15.74
C HIS A 178 2.22 8.76 16.11
N THR A 179 2.92 8.28 15.09
CA THR A 179 4.25 7.66 15.23
C THR A 179 5.22 8.38 14.31
N GLY A 180 6.44 8.63 14.78
CA GLY A 180 7.46 9.34 14.01
C GLY A 180 6.98 10.73 13.54
N GLY A 181 7.42 11.15 12.35
CA GLY A 181 7.00 12.42 11.77
C GLY A 181 7.92 12.89 10.64
N LYS A 182 8.16 14.20 10.56
CA LYS A 182 9.06 14.82 9.57
C LYS A 182 10.55 14.75 9.95
N ASN A 183 10.85 14.25 11.15
CA ASN A 183 12.21 14.24 11.68
C ASN A 183 13.07 13.18 10.97
N VAL A 184 14.17 13.61 10.35
CA VAL A 184 15.15 12.69 9.72
C VAL A 184 15.78 11.73 10.73
N LYS A 185 15.97 12.18 11.98
CA LYS A 185 16.45 11.38 13.08
C LYS A 185 15.46 11.43 14.23
N ASP A 186 14.82 10.30 14.49
CA ASP A 186 13.96 10.09 15.66
C ASP A 186 14.53 8.92 16.47
N VAL A 187 15.00 9.21 17.68
CA VAL A 187 15.62 8.24 18.59
C VAL A 187 14.95 8.25 19.96
N SER A 188 13.72 8.77 20.03
CA SER A 188 12.92 8.90 21.24
C SER A 188 12.02 7.67 21.41
N GLY A 189 12.50 6.67 22.15
CA GLY A 189 11.71 5.49 22.48
C GLY A 189 11.73 4.40 21.40
N TYR A 190 10.66 3.62 21.31
CA TYR A 190 10.53 2.53 20.34
C TYR A 190 10.05 3.05 18.99
N ASP A 191 10.56 2.46 17.90
CA ASP A 191 10.11 2.77 16.55
C ASP A 191 8.76 2.10 16.25
N MET A 192 7.69 2.74 16.74
CA MET A 192 6.31 2.29 16.51
C MET A 192 5.92 2.38 15.03
N THR A 193 6.53 3.30 14.27
CA THR A 193 6.28 3.44 12.83
C THR A 193 6.63 2.15 12.08
N LYS A 194 7.76 1.51 12.41
CA LYS A 194 8.12 0.22 11.80
C LYS A 194 7.27 -0.94 12.28
N LEU A 195 6.67 -0.86 13.47
CA LEU A 195 5.74 -1.88 13.95
C LEU A 195 4.44 -1.88 13.11
N PHE A 196 3.92 -0.71 12.76
CA PHE A 196 2.72 -0.60 11.91
C PHE A 196 2.99 -0.86 10.42
N THR A 197 4.20 -0.55 9.95
CA THR A 197 4.59 -0.83 8.55
C THR A 197 4.79 -2.33 8.35
N GLY A 198 4.05 -2.94 7.43
CA GLY A 198 4.04 -4.41 7.27
C GLY A 198 3.07 -5.12 8.21
N SER A 199 2.22 -4.40 8.95
CA SER A 199 1.25 -5.01 9.88
C SER A 199 0.00 -5.56 9.19
N GLU A 200 -0.14 -5.37 7.87
CA GLU A 200 -1.30 -5.83 7.09
C GLU A 200 -2.64 -5.29 7.64
N GLY A 201 -2.62 -4.14 8.31
CA GLY A 201 -3.80 -3.54 8.94
C GLY A 201 -4.29 -4.24 10.22
N THR A 202 -3.54 -5.24 10.72
CA THR A 202 -3.93 -6.03 11.90
C THR A 202 -3.70 -5.31 13.23
N LEU A 203 -2.86 -4.28 13.24
CA LEU A 203 -2.53 -3.50 14.44
C LEU A 203 -3.29 -2.16 14.51
N GLY A 204 -3.88 -1.71 13.40
CA GLY A 204 -4.61 -0.45 13.31
C GLY A 204 -4.83 -0.01 11.87
N ILE A 205 -5.67 1.01 11.69
CA ILE A 205 -6.00 1.59 10.39
C ILE A 205 -5.12 2.82 10.16
N ILE A 206 -4.21 2.74 9.20
CA ILE A 206 -3.35 3.86 8.83
C ILE A 206 -4.18 4.85 8.01
N THR A 207 -4.15 6.14 8.35
CA THR A 207 -4.90 7.20 7.64
C THR A 207 -4.01 8.20 6.92
N LYS A 208 -2.77 8.39 7.40
CA LYS A 208 -1.80 9.35 6.85
C LYS A 208 -0.37 8.86 7.05
N ALA A 209 0.54 9.25 6.16
CA ALA A 209 1.96 8.94 6.25
C ALA A 209 2.85 10.15 5.94
N TYR A 210 4.03 10.18 6.57
CA TYR A 210 5.13 11.05 6.21
C TYR A 210 6.16 10.23 5.43
N LEU A 211 6.41 10.63 4.18
CA LEU A 211 7.26 9.89 3.25
C LEU A 211 8.56 10.64 3.00
N LYS A 212 9.67 9.92 3.13
CA LYS A 212 10.98 10.34 2.64
C LYS A 212 10.98 10.34 1.12
N LEU A 213 11.41 11.44 0.53
CA LEU A 213 11.70 11.55 -0.90
C LEU A 213 13.22 11.52 -1.12
N VAL A 214 13.63 11.24 -2.35
CA VAL A 214 15.03 11.31 -2.77
C VAL A 214 15.16 12.03 -4.11
N PRO A 215 16.32 12.62 -4.41
CA PRO A 215 16.58 13.19 -5.73
C PRO A 215 16.39 12.15 -6.84
N LYS A 216 15.77 12.59 -7.92
CA LYS A 216 15.70 11.82 -9.17
C LYS A 216 17.12 11.64 -9.72
N PRO A 217 17.50 10.45 -10.21
CA PRO A 217 18.81 10.26 -10.85
C PRO A 217 18.96 11.15 -12.08
N GLU A 218 20.16 11.71 -12.27
CA GLU A 218 20.49 12.57 -13.41
C GLU A 218 20.43 11.82 -14.76
N ALA A 219 20.71 10.52 -14.74
CA ALA A 219 20.65 9.66 -15.91
C ALA A 219 20.17 8.25 -15.54
N GLN A 220 19.51 7.60 -16.49
CA GLN A 220 19.08 6.21 -16.41
C GLN A 220 19.31 5.50 -17.75
N ALA A 221 19.71 4.24 -17.69
CA ALA A 221 19.85 3.37 -18.85
C ALA A 221 19.39 1.96 -18.49
N SER A 222 18.78 1.27 -19.45
CA SER A 222 18.35 -0.12 -19.32
C SER A 222 19.12 -0.97 -20.33
N MET A 223 19.48 -2.18 -19.93
CA MET A 223 20.20 -3.15 -20.77
C MET A 223 19.54 -4.51 -20.65
N ILE A 224 19.56 -5.27 -21.73
CA ILE A 224 19.11 -6.67 -21.78
C ILE A 224 20.32 -7.52 -22.16
N ALA A 225 20.55 -8.60 -21.41
CA ALA A 225 21.56 -9.60 -21.71
C ALA A 225 20.88 -10.97 -21.84
N VAL A 226 21.29 -11.74 -22.84
CA VAL A 226 20.75 -13.07 -23.13
C VAL A 226 21.81 -14.11 -22.80
N PHE A 227 21.41 -15.14 -22.08
CA PHE A 227 22.28 -16.23 -21.63
C PHE A 227 21.74 -17.56 -22.12
N ASN A 228 22.62 -18.53 -22.34
CA ASN A 228 22.22 -19.88 -22.75
C ASN A 228 21.60 -20.68 -21.60
N THR A 229 21.97 -20.36 -20.35
CA THR A 229 21.47 -21.03 -19.15
C THR A 229 21.06 -20.01 -18.08
N LEU A 230 20.16 -20.41 -17.19
CA LEU A 230 19.76 -19.61 -16.04
C LEU A 230 20.92 -19.41 -15.05
N GLU A 231 21.81 -20.40 -14.95
CA GLU A 231 23.00 -20.36 -14.11
C GLU A 231 23.96 -19.25 -14.57
N ASP A 232 24.22 -19.12 -15.87
CA ASP A 232 25.06 -18.05 -16.42
C ASP A 232 24.48 -16.66 -16.11
N ALA A 233 23.16 -16.50 -16.20
CA ALA A 233 22.48 -15.26 -15.83
C ALA A 233 22.65 -14.94 -14.34
N GLY A 234 22.53 -15.94 -13.47
CA GLY A 234 22.75 -15.80 -12.03
C GLY A 234 24.20 -15.47 -11.66
N ASN A 235 25.17 -16.05 -12.37
CA ASN A 235 26.58 -15.73 -12.22
C ASN A 235 26.87 -14.27 -12.63
N ALA A 236 26.32 -13.81 -13.76
CA ALA A 236 26.47 -12.42 -14.19
C ALA A 236 25.88 -11.43 -13.17
N VAL A 237 24.71 -11.74 -12.59
CA VAL A 237 24.14 -10.96 -11.49
C VAL A 237 25.10 -10.89 -10.29
N SER A 238 25.66 -12.03 -9.90
CA SER A 238 26.60 -12.12 -8.77
C SER A 238 27.88 -11.31 -9.04
N ASP A 239 28.43 -11.39 -10.25
CA ASP A 239 29.63 -10.66 -10.66
C ASP A 239 29.43 -9.14 -10.65
N ILE A 240 28.26 -8.65 -11.10
CA ILE A 240 27.89 -7.22 -11.06
C ILE A 240 27.88 -6.72 -9.61
N ILE A 241 27.22 -7.44 -8.70
CA ILE A 241 27.17 -7.08 -7.28
C ILE A 241 28.57 -7.19 -6.64
N ALA A 242 29.34 -8.24 -6.97
CA ALA A 242 30.71 -8.42 -6.50
C ALA A 242 31.64 -7.32 -7.01
N ALA A 243 31.34 -6.70 -8.15
CA ALA A 243 32.00 -5.51 -8.67
C ALA A 243 31.55 -4.20 -7.99
N LYS A 244 30.69 -4.28 -6.96
CA LYS A 244 30.14 -3.16 -6.18
C LYS A 244 29.27 -2.21 -7.02
N ILE A 245 28.70 -2.74 -8.10
CA ILE A 245 27.69 -2.05 -8.89
C ILE A 245 26.33 -2.46 -8.34
N ILE A 246 25.50 -1.48 -7.95
CA ILE A 246 24.15 -1.72 -7.43
C ILE A 246 23.15 -1.12 -8.42
N PRO A 247 22.62 -1.92 -9.39
CA PRO A 247 21.61 -1.47 -10.32
C PRO A 247 20.35 -1.03 -9.60
N ALA A 248 19.63 -0.06 -10.17
CA ALA A 248 18.31 0.31 -9.66
C ALA A 248 17.33 -0.86 -9.75
N THR A 249 17.40 -1.61 -10.86
CA THR A 249 16.58 -2.80 -11.14
C THR A 249 17.45 -3.86 -11.79
N MET A 250 17.24 -5.12 -11.44
CA MET A 250 17.95 -6.26 -12.00
C MET A 250 17.07 -7.50 -11.86
N GLU A 251 16.45 -7.89 -12.97
CA GLU A 251 15.47 -8.98 -13.03
C GLU A 251 15.98 -10.10 -13.94
N ILE A 252 15.61 -11.34 -13.62
CA ILE A 252 15.90 -12.52 -14.44
C ILE A 252 14.56 -13.07 -14.95
N LEU A 253 14.50 -13.39 -16.24
CA LEU A 253 13.36 -14.06 -16.86
C LEU A 253 13.83 -15.37 -17.47
N ASP A 254 13.17 -16.47 -17.13
CA ASP A 254 13.43 -17.75 -17.76
C ASP A 254 12.68 -17.89 -19.09
N ASN A 255 13.10 -18.84 -19.91
CA ASN A 255 12.51 -19.06 -21.24
C ASN A 255 11.02 -19.47 -21.16
N ALA A 256 10.59 -20.12 -20.07
CA ALA A 256 9.20 -20.47 -19.87
C ALA A 256 8.33 -19.21 -19.66
N SER A 257 8.79 -18.28 -18.82
CA SER A 257 8.11 -16.99 -18.57
C SER A 257 8.08 -16.14 -19.81
N ILE A 258 9.20 -16.04 -20.54
CA ILE A 258 9.28 -15.29 -21.80
C ILE A 258 8.25 -15.82 -22.81
N ARG A 259 8.20 -17.13 -23.04
CA ARG A 259 7.22 -17.75 -23.94
C ARG A 259 5.79 -17.54 -23.47
N THR A 260 5.53 -17.67 -22.16
CA THR A 260 4.19 -17.45 -21.60
C THR A 260 3.70 -16.02 -21.87
N VAL A 261 4.59 -15.03 -21.66
CA VAL A 261 4.27 -13.63 -21.95
C VAL A 261 4.07 -13.42 -23.45
N GLU A 262 4.93 -13.99 -24.29
CA GLU A 262 4.83 -13.88 -25.75
C GLU A 262 3.56 -14.53 -26.32
N ASP A 263 3.18 -15.71 -25.83
CA ASP A 263 1.97 -16.42 -26.24
C ASP A 263 0.68 -15.64 -25.88
N PHE A 264 0.73 -14.82 -24.82
CA PHE A 264 -0.41 -14.01 -24.37
C PHE A 264 -0.43 -12.60 -24.99
N MET A 265 0.72 -11.93 -25.05
CA MET A 265 0.84 -10.51 -25.42
C MET A 265 1.33 -10.27 -26.85
N HIS A 266 1.99 -11.25 -27.49
CA HIS A 266 2.61 -11.14 -28.81
C HIS A 266 3.52 -9.90 -28.95
N VAL A 267 4.51 -9.80 -28.05
CA VAL A 267 5.36 -8.60 -27.91
C VAL A 267 6.44 -8.50 -29.00
N GLY A 268 6.84 -9.64 -29.59
CA GLY A 268 7.78 -9.74 -30.70
C GLY A 268 9.22 -10.04 -30.30
#